data_AF-A0A0B1TGP3-F1
#
_entry.id   AF-A0A0B1TGP3-F1
#
_cell.length_a   1.000
_cell.length_b   1.000
_cell.length_c   1.000
_cell.angle_alpha   90.00
_cell.angle_beta   90.00
_cell.angle_gamma   90.00
#
_symmetry.space_group_name_H-M   'P 1'
#
loop_
_entity.id
_entity.type
_entity.pdbx_description
1 polymer ?
#
loop_
_entity_poly.entity_id
_entity_poly.type
_entity_poly.pdbx_seq_one_letter_code
_entity_poly.pdbx_strand_id
1 'polypeptide(L)'
;NWVADHESRVKFLTGFTGSDAKLVVTNDKAHFWTNSKFYKMAKNVLDPSITVMNECEPDTISVKEFLIDNLAAGDWVGIDPSLHCIGMISFFRGSGALPKHPSFQKVRKN
;
A
#
# COMPACT_ATOMS: atom_id res chain seq x y z
N ASN A 1 18.10 -1.09 -2.08
CA ASN A 1 17.39 -1.10 -3.38
C ASN A 1 16.97 0.32 -3.67
N TRP A 2 17.24 0.85 -4.85
CA TRP A 2 16.95 2.25 -5.21
C TRP A 2 16.08 2.25 -6.47
N VAL A 3 15.01 3.04 -6.45
CA VAL A 3 14.05 3.17 -7.55
C VAL A 3 14.39 4.45 -8.32
N ALA A 4 14.26 4.45 -9.64
CA ALA A 4 14.48 5.65 -10.43
C ALA A 4 13.45 6.73 -10.05
N ASP A 5 13.84 8.02 -10.11
CA ASP A 5 12.96 9.10 -9.67
C ASP A 5 11.60 9.10 -10.40
N HIS A 6 11.60 8.77 -11.69
CA HIS A 6 10.38 8.69 -12.50
C HIS A 6 9.45 7.52 -12.10
N GLU A 7 9.96 6.52 -11.39
CA GLU A 7 9.18 5.35 -10.95
C GLU A 7 8.71 5.47 -9.50
N SER A 8 9.26 6.43 -8.75
CA SER A 8 8.99 6.61 -7.32
C SER A 8 7.67 7.34 -7.06
N ARG A 9 6.57 6.61 -7.25
CA ARG A 9 5.20 7.12 -7.03
C ARG A 9 4.97 7.59 -5.60
N VAL A 10 5.56 6.93 -4.61
CA VAL A 10 5.46 7.35 -3.21
C VAL A 10 6.14 8.70 -3.00
N LYS A 11 7.37 8.89 -3.51
CA LYS A 11 8.07 10.18 -3.44
C LYS A 11 7.26 11.27 -4.13
N PHE A 12 6.66 10.98 -5.28
CA PHE A 12 5.78 11.92 -5.97
C PHE A 12 4.57 12.34 -5.11
N LEU A 13 3.90 11.39 -4.46
CA LEU A 13 2.71 11.66 -3.66
C LEU A 13 3.00 12.33 -2.31
N THR A 14 4.17 12.09 -1.72
CA THR A 14 4.41 12.44 -0.31
C THR A 14 5.71 13.18 -0.02
N GLY A 15 6.60 13.32 -1.01
CA GLY A 15 7.93 13.88 -0.81
C GLY A 15 8.91 12.96 -0.07
N PHE A 16 8.47 11.78 0.41
CA PHE A 16 9.32 10.86 1.15
C PHE A 16 10.34 10.16 0.25
N THR A 17 11.62 10.21 0.63
CA THR A 17 12.75 9.66 -0.16
C THR A 17 13.38 8.41 0.44
N GLY A 18 12.81 7.86 1.51
CA GLY A 18 13.30 6.61 2.10
C GLY A 18 13.06 5.42 1.16
N SER A 19 13.87 4.37 1.32
CA SER A 19 13.85 3.20 0.44
C SER A 19 12.81 2.13 0.81
N ASP A 20 12.10 2.32 1.92
CA ASP A 20 11.08 1.40 2.41
C ASP A 20 9.83 2.21 2.73
N ALA A 21 8.77 1.99 1.95
CA ALA A 21 7.54 2.75 2.04
C ALA A 21 6.38 1.96 1.44
N LYS A 22 5.24 1.99 2.13
CA LYS A 22 3.95 1.57 1.59
C LYS A 22 2.92 2.64 1.93
N LEU A 23 2.21 3.14 0.93
CA LEU A 23 1.17 4.16 1.11
C LEU A 23 -0.17 3.54 0.73
N VAL A 24 -1.15 3.62 1.63
CA VAL A 24 -2.55 3.27 1.37
C VAL A 24 -3.39 4.54 1.54
N VAL A 25 -4.20 4.83 0.53
CA VAL A 25 -5.13 5.97 0.53
C VAL A 25 -6.53 5.44 0.30
N THR A 26 -7.45 5.75 1.21
CA THR A 26 -8.89 5.54 1.06
C THR A 26 -9.56 6.89 0.75
N ASN A 27 -10.90 6.91 0.66
CA ASN A 27 -11.64 8.14 0.43
C ASN A 27 -11.47 9.17 1.56
N ASP A 28 -11.14 8.71 2.77
CA ASP A 28 -11.16 9.50 4.01
C ASP A 28 -9.87 9.41 4.84
N LYS A 29 -8.96 8.47 4.54
CA LYS A 29 -7.75 8.22 5.32
C LYS A 29 -6.53 7.98 4.44
N ALA A 30 -5.36 8.36 4.94
CA ALA A 30 -4.08 8.00 4.35
C ALA A 30 -3.16 7.42 5.42
N HIS A 31 -2.61 6.24 5.17
CA HIS A 31 -1.69 5.56 6.08
C HIS A 31 -0.40 5.20 5.35
N PHE A 32 0.72 5.39 6.03
CA PHE A 32 2.06 5.21 5.49
C PHE A 32 2.87 4.29 6.39
N TRP A 33 3.32 3.16 5.86
CA TRP A 33 4.16 2.20 6.57
C TRP A 33 5.61 2.32 6.14
N THR A 34 6.51 2.24 7.12
CA THR A 34 7.96 2.12 6.94
C THR A 34 8.58 1.35 8.10
N ASN A 35 9.79 0.83 7.92
CA ASN A 35 10.59 0.32 9.04
C ASN A 35 11.06 1.44 10.00
N SER A 36 11.52 1.03 11.19
CA SER A 36 12.00 1.93 12.26
C SER A 36 13.09 2.90 11.83
N LYS A 37 13.94 2.54 10.85
CA LYS A 37 15.06 3.38 10.42
C LYS A 37 14.58 4.70 9.82
N PHE A 38 13.49 4.66 9.06
CA PHE A 38 12.95 5.85 8.40
C PHE A 38 11.72 6.43 9.10
N TYR A 39 11.20 5.79 10.16
CA TYR A 39 10.00 6.25 10.87
C TYR A 39 10.07 7.73 11.29
N LYS A 40 11.18 8.16 11.91
CA LYS A 40 11.38 9.56 12.32
C LYS A 40 11.42 10.53 11.12
N MET A 41 12.02 10.11 10.01
CA MET A 41 12.08 10.92 8.79
C MET A 41 10.68 11.05 8.18
N ALA A 42 9.93 9.96 8.12
CA ALA A 42 8.55 9.94 7.62
C ALA A 42 7.67 10.92 8.41
N LYS A 43 7.72 10.88 9.75
CA LYS A 43 6.96 11.83 10.60
C LYS A 43 7.30 13.31 10.39
N ASN A 44 8.49 13.62 9.87
CA ASN A 44 8.93 15.00 9.67
C ASN A 44 8.60 15.54 8.27
N VAL A 45 8.49 14.67 7.27
CA VAL A 45 8.34 15.07 5.86
C VAL A 45 6.91 14.90 5.36
N LEU A 46 6.19 13.90 5.88
CA LEU A 46 4.82 13.62 5.45
C LEU A 46 3.84 14.68 5.96
N ASP A 47 2.77 14.90 5.19
CA ASP A 47 1.66 15.74 5.61
C ASP A 47 1.05 15.21 6.92
N PRO A 48 0.69 16.08 7.89
CA PRO A 48 0.05 15.66 9.14
C PRO A 48 -1.23 14.83 8.97
N SER A 49 -1.92 14.91 7.83
CA SER A 49 -3.09 14.08 7.53
C SER A 49 -2.76 12.61 7.25
N ILE A 50 -1.47 12.28 7.07
CA ILE A 50 -1.00 10.91 6.81
C ILE A 50 -0.56 10.27 8.13
N THR A 51 -1.24 9.20 8.53
CA THR A 51 -0.84 8.42 9.71
C THR A 51 0.40 7.58 9.39
N VAL A 52 1.48 7.79 10.13
CA VAL A 52 2.76 7.07 9.94
C VAL A 52 2.82 5.86 10.87
N MET A 53 3.03 4.68 10.29
CA MET A 53 3.06 3.37 10.94
C MET A 53 4.48 2.80 10.93
N ASN A 54 4.93 2.24 12.06
CA ASN A 54 6.25 1.63 12.19
C ASN A 54 6.15 0.09 12.08
N GLU A 55 6.55 -0.50 10.96
CA GLU A 55 6.41 -1.95 10.71
C GLU A 55 7.21 -2.84 11.67
N CYS A 56 8.16 -2.30 12.42
CA CYS A 56 8.93 -3.07 13.39
C CYS A 56 8.30 -3.09 14.80
N GLU A 57 7.20 -2.37 15.02
CA GLU A 57 6.48 -2.38 16.29
C GLU A 57 5.46 -3.53 16.31
N PRO A 58 5.44 -4.38 17.38
CA PRO A 58 4.58 -5.56 17.45
C PRO A 58 3.09 -5.28 17.27
N ASP A 59 2.63 -4.12 17.74
CA ASP A 59 1.21 -3.74 17.74
C ASP A 59 0.81 -2.93 16.49
N THR A 60 1.71 -2.75 15.53
CA THR A 60 1.39 -2.05 14.29
C THR A 60 0.54 -2.93 13.39
N ILE A 61 -0.68 -2.46 13.09
CA ILE A 61 -1.57 -3.10 12.13
C ILE A 61 -0.88 -3.21 10.76
N SER A 62 -1.05 -4.35 10.12
CA SER A 62 -0.60 -4.57 8.75
C SER A 62 -1.49 -3.84 7.75
N VAL A 63 -0.97 -3.64 6.53
CA VAL A 63 -1.78 -3.11 5.40
C VAL A 63 -3.05 -3.93 5.18
N LYS A 64 -2.98 -5.26 5.35
CA LYS A 64 -4.14 -6.13 5.17
C LYS A 64 -5.20 -5.89 6.24
N GLU A 65 -4.81 -5.87 7.51
CA GLU A 65 -5.73 -5.62 8.62
C GLU A 65 -6.37 -4.25 8.48
N PHE A 66 -5.58 -3.22 8.15
CA PHE A 66 -6.11 -1.89 7.86
C PHE A 66 -7.19 -1.92 6.78
N LEU A 67 -6.96 -2.60 5.64
CA LEU A 67 -7.95 -2.68 4.58
C LEU A 67 -9.21 -3.43 5.00
N ILE A 68 -9.09 -4.52 5.77
CA ILE A 68 -10.23 -5.28 6.28
C ILE A 68 -11.07 -4.43 7.23
N ASP A 69 -10.43 -3.65 8.09
CA ASP A 69 -11.12 -2.85 9.11
C ASP A 69 -11.73 -1.55 8.55
N ASN A 70 -11.26 -1.09 7.39
CA ASN A 70 -11.65 0.21 6.83
C ASN A 70 -12.44 0.15 5.53
N LEU A 71 -12.63 -1.04 4.94
CA LEU A 71 -13.41 -1.20 3.70
C LEU A 71 -14.65 -2.05 3.93
N ALA A 72 -15.73 -1.68 3.26
CA ALA A 72 -16.96 -2.46 3.26
C ALA A 72 -16.84 -3.66 2.31
N ALA A 73 -17.67 -4.69 2.56
CA ALA A 73 -17.79 -5.79 1.62
C ALA A 73 -18.28 -5.27 0.26
N GLY A 74 -17.48 -5.52 -0.79
CA GLY A 74 -17.76 -5.06 -2.15
C GLY A 74 -17.02 -3.78 -2.56
N ASP A 75 -16.27 -3.16 -1.65
CA ASP A 75 -15.37 -2.06 -1.98
C ASP A 75 -14.20 -2.53 -2.86
N TRP A 76 -13.61 -1.57 -3.57
CA TRP A 76 -12.56 -1.78 -4.55
C TRP A 76 -11.22 -1.27 -4.02
N VAL A 77 -10.18 -2.10 -4.13
CA VAL A 77 -8.78 -1.69 -3.91
C VAL A 77 -8.05 -1.75 -5.23
N GLY A 78 -7.54 -0.59 -5.65
CA GLY A 78 -6.62 -0.48 -6.76
C GLY A 78 -5.18 -0.74 -6.31
N ILE A 79 -4.43 -1.49 -7.11
CA ILE A 79 -2.99 -1.64 -6.97
C ILE A 79 -2.34 -1.46 -8.35
N ASP A 80 -1.11 -0.95 -8.39
CA ASP A 80 -0.33 -0.92 -9.63
C ASP A 80 0.31 -2.30 -9.86
N PRO A 81 -0.14 -3.08 -10.86
CA PRO A 81 0.39 -4.42 -11.08
C PRO A 81 1.87 -4.44 -11.46
N SER A 82 2.44 -3.32 -11.95
CA SER A 82 3.88 -3.27 -12.29
C SER A 82 4.78 -3.17 -11.05
N LEU A 83 4.22 -2.85 -9.89
CA LEU A 83 4.98 -2.64 -8.64
C LEU A 83 4.89 -3.83 -7.68
N HIS A 84 4.07 -4.82 -8.00
CA HIS A 84 3.80 -5.96 -7.13
C HIS A 84 4.10 -7.27 -7.83
N CYS A 85 4.80 -8.16 -7.13
CA CYS A 85 4.98 -9.52 -7.60
C CYS A 85 3.65 -10.28 -7.56
N ILE A 86 3.55 -11.34 -8.38
CA ILE A 86 2.34 -12.17 -8.50
C ILE A 86 1.89 -12.73 -7.14
N GLY A 87 2.85 -13.07 -6.26
CA GLY A 87 2.54 -13.55 -4.91
C GLY A 87 1.76 -12.52 -4.09
N MET A 88 2.18 -11.25 -4.10
CA MET A 88 1.50 -10.16 -3.41
C MET A 88 0.10 -9.90 -4.01
N ILE A 89 -0.03 -9.92 -5.34
CA ILE A 89 -1.33 -9.77 -6.00
C ILE A 89 -2.28 -10.91 -5.59
N SER A 90 -1.76 -12.13 -5.49
CA SER A 90 -2.52 -13.31 -5.10
C SER A 90 -2.98 -13.23 -3.64
N PHE A 91 -2.16 -12.66 -2.77
CA PHE A 91 -2.51 -12.38 -1.37
C PHE A 91 -3.70 -11.42 -1.23
N PHE A 92 -3.73 -10.33 -2.01
CA PHE A 92 -4.88 -9.41 -2.04
C PHE A 92 -6.13 -10.02 -2.68
N ARG A 93 -5.97 -10.96 -3.61
CA ARG A 93 -7.11 -11.65 -4.27
C ARG A 93 -7.72 -12.78 -3.45
N GLY A 94 -6.91 -13.51 -2.68
CA GLY A 94 -7.33 -14.72 -1.96
C GLY A 94 -8.01 -14.47 -0.61
N SER A 95 -7.98 -13.23 -0.11
CA SER A 95 -8.46 -12.88 1.24
C SER A 95 -9.95 -12.50 1.30
N GLY A 96 -10.72 -12.68 0.22
CA GLY A 96 -12.17 -12.38 0.20
C GLY A 96 -12.52 -10.89 0.28
N ALA A 97 -11.53 -10.02 0.45
CA ALA A 97 -11.69 -8.59 0.63
C ALA A 97 -11.95 -7.80 -0.66
N LEU A 98 -11.85 -8.42 -1.84
CA LEU A 98 -11.96 -7.70 -3.12
C LEU A 98 -12.85 -8.42 -4.14
N PRO A 99 -13.89 -7.75 -4.69
CA PRO A 99 -14.66 -8.27 -5.80
C PRO A 99 -13.80 -8.39 -7.06
N LYS A 100 -14.09 -9.42 -7.86
CA LYS A 100 -13.42 -9.67 -9.14
C LYS A 100 -14.05 -8.78 -10.23
N HIS A 101 -13.40 -7.71 -10.70
CA HIS A 101 -13.86 -6.97 -11.91
C HIS A 101 -13.34 -7.61 -13.21
N PRO A 102 -14.12 -7.56 -14.30
CA PRO A 102 -13.71 -7.97 -15.65
C PRO A 102 -12.62 -7.13 -16.35
N SER A 103 -12.16 -5.99 -15.83
CA SER A 103 -11.17 -5.13 -16.52
C SER A 103 -9.71 -5.57 -16.36
N PHE A 104 -9.43 -6.65 -15.62
CA PHE A 104 -8.14 -7.35 -15.65
C PHE A 104 -8.32 -8.73 -16.29
N GLN A 105 -7.68 -8.90 -17.45
CA GLN A 105 -7.88 -9.97 -18.41
C GLN A 105 -8.02 -11.38 -17.78
N LYS A 106 -9.13 -12.06 -18.13
CA LYS A 106 -9.15 -13.52 -18.20
C LYS A 106 -8.20 -13.93 -19.32
N VAL A 107 -6.99 -14.38 -18.99
CA VAL A 107 -6.22 -15.21 -19.91
C VAL A 107 -6.94 -16.55 -20.00
N ARG A 108 -7.41 -16.89 -21.20
CA ARG A 108 -8.04 -18.17 -21.51
C ARG A 108 -6.97 -19.25 -21.33
N LYS A 109 -7.16 -20.17 -20.38
CA LYS A 109 -6.41 -21.43 -20.38
C LYS A 109 -6.89 -22.24 -21.59
N ASN A 110 -5.99 -22.51 -22.52
CA ASN A 110 -6.05 -23.74 -23.30
C ASN A 110 -5.49 -24.87 -22.44
#